data_AF-A0A7D7WMB6-F1
#
_entry.id   AF-A0A7D7WMB6-F1
#
_cell.length_a   1.000
_cell.length_b   1.000
_cell.length_c   1.000
_cell.angle_alpha   90.00
_cell.angle_beta   90.00
_cell.angle_gamma   90.00
#
_symmetry.space_group_name_H-M   'P 1'
#
loop_
_entity.id
_entity.type
_entity.pdbx_description
1 polymer ?
#
loop_
_entity_poly.entity_id
_entity_poly.type
_entity_poly.pdbx_seq_one_letter_code
_entity_poly.pdbx_strand_id
1 'polypeptide(L)'
;MSTDTTELQKQIQKLQQEKSNLETQLQQEKAKNTTQSKQQDALSMLKSKGSKDNIRPTVKIEHDFVEQNKGFASHALTKIDTSTRTEALPYKGFCHKMGVKLVGDTNYEKQVEAGGGDDLYVVCVNVDEYVKVAHIVRTVCQGHFVCANNNIKAGDKLVFQDKGILEKAVKSKHTYAHATAVKDSFEFSDKKGIYGVEIDFHGFVAPKVN
;
A
#
# COMPACT_ATOMS: atom_id res chain seq x y z
N MET A 1 20.41 -63.79 -9.76
CA MET A 1 19.01 -63.30 -9.84
C MET A 1 18.74 -62.28 -8.72
N SER A 2 19.29 -61.06 -8.79
CA SER A 2 19.04 -60.05 -7.74
C SER A 2 19.28 -58.59 -8.17
N THR A 3 19.37 -58.31 -9.48
CA THR A 3 19.71 -56.97 -9.99
C THR A 3 18.48 -56.13 -10.32
N ASP A 4 17.38 -56.73 -10.77
CA ASP A 4 16.17 -55.99 -11.17
C ASP A 4 15.46 -55.32 -9.98
N THR A 5 15.46 -55.94 -8.81
CA THR A 5 14.69 -55.44 -7.66
C THR A 5 15.28 -54.16 -7.07
N THR A 6 16.60 -54.01 -7.10
CA THR A 6 17.31 -52.84 -6.55
C THR A 6 17.18 -51.62 -7.47
N GLU A 7 17.12 -51.85 -8.77
CA GLU A 7 16.97 -50.79 -9.78
C GLU A 7 15.54 -50.24 -9.80
N LEU A 8 14.54 -51.11 -9.66
CA LEU A 8 13.15 -50.74 -9.41
C LEU A 8 12.98 -49.93 -8.13
N GLN A 9 13.64 -50.31 -7.04
CA GLN A 9 13.58 -49.56 -5.77
C GLN A 9 14.17 -48.15 -5.89
N LYS A 10 15.28 -47.98 -6.62
CA LYS A 10 15.87 -46.65 -6.89
C LYS A 10 14.94 -45.78 -7.73
N GLN A 11 14.26 -46.35 -8.73
CA GLN A 11 13.28 -45.60 -9.52
C GLN A 11 12.08 -45.15 -8.69
N ILE A 12 11.58 -46.02 -7.81
CA ILE A 12 10.47 -45.68 -6.90
C ILE A 12 10.85 -44.53 -5.97
N GLN A 13 12.06 -44.57 -5.38
CA GLN A 13 12.55 -43.47 -4.52
C GLN A 13 12.67 -42.15 -5.29
N LYS A 14 13.17 -42.19 -6.52
CA LYS A 14 13.31 -41.00 -7.36
C LYS A 14 11.96 -40.37 -7.70
N LEU A 15 10.96 -41.20 -8.05
CA LEU A 15 9.60 -40.76 -8.33
C LEU A 15 8.90 -40.18 -7.08
N GLN A 16 9.15 -40.74 -5.90
CA GLN A 16 8.60 -40.22 -4.65
C GLN A 16 9.17 -38.84 -4.30
N GLN A 17 10.47 -38.64 -4.53
CA GLN A 17 11.13 -37.34 -4.31
C GLN A 17 10.61 -36.28 -5.28
N GLU A 18 10.47 -36.64 -6.56
CA GLU A 18 9.95 -35.75 -7.59
C GLU A 18 8.50 -35.33 -7.33
N LYS A 19 7.66 -36.27 -6.87
CA LYS A 19 6.29 -35.99 -6.44
C LYS A 19 6.24 -34.97 -5.30
N SER A 20 7.08 -35.12 -4.28
CA SER A 20 7.14 -34.18 -3.14
C SER A 20 7.55 -32.77 -3.56
N ASN A 21 8.51 -32.66 -4.50
CA ASN A 21 8.94 -31.37 -5.04
C ASN A 21 7.82 -30.68 -5.85
N LEU A 22 7.09 -31.44 -6.67
CA LEU A 22 5.97 -30.93 -7.47
C LEU A 22 4.80 -30.46 -6.58
N GLU A 23 4.49 -31.18 -5.49
CA GLU A 23 3.46 -30.77 -4.53
C GLU A 23 3.81 -29.46 -3.83
N THR A 24 5.09 -29.26 -3.50
CA THR A 24 5.59 -28.03 -2.88
C THR A 24 5.49 -26.83 -3.84
N GLN A 25 5.84 -27.04 -5.11
CA GLN A 25 5.71 -26.00 -6.14
C GLN A 25 4.25 -25.63 -6.39
N LEU A 26 3.34 -26.62 -6.43
CA LEU A 26 1.91 -26.39 -6.61
C LEU A 26 1.30 -25.57 -5.47
N GLN A 27 1.72 -25.79 -4.22
CA GLN A 27 1.28 -24.98 -3.08
C GLN A 27 1.81 -23.54 -3.16
N GLN A 28 3.06 -23.35 -3.58
CA GLN A 28 3.65 -22.02 -3.77
C GLN A 28 2.96 -21.24 -4.90
N GLU A 29 2.62 -21.89 -6.02
CA GLU A 29 1.86 -21.26 -7.10
C GLU A 29 0.43 -20.92 -6.69
N LYS A 30 -0.26 -21.80 -5.96
CA LYS A 30 -1.61 -21.51 -5.43
C LYS A 30 -1.59 -20.30 -4.48
N ALA A 31 -0.56 -20.17 -3.64
CA ALA A 31 -0.41 -19.02 -2.75
C ALA A 31 -0.15 -17.71 -3.53
N LYS A 32 0.67 -17.74 -4.58
CA LYS A 32 0.91 -16.60 -5.47
C LYS A 32 -0.34 -16.20 -6.25
N ASN A 33 -1.08 -17.17 -6.76
CA ASN A 33 -2.33 -16.94 -7.51
C ASN A 33 -3.45 -16.39 -6.61
N THR A 34 -3.49 -16.77 -5.33
CA THR A 34 -4.45 -16.19 -4.35
C THR A 34 -4.14 -14.72 -4.04
N THR A 35 -2.86 -14.34 -3.97
CA THR A 35 -2.44 -12.94 -3.78
C THR A 35 -2.62 -12.10 -5.05
N GLN A 36 -2.41 -12.69 -6.22
CA GLN A 36 -2.74 -12.06 -7.51
C GLN A 36 -4.25 -11.93 -7.72
N SER A 37 -5.07 -12.92 -7.34
CA SER A 37 -6.54 -12.85 -7.36
C SER A 37 -7.05 -11.73 -6.47
N LYS A 38 -6.54 -11.57 -5.25
CA LYS A 38 -6.95 -10.46 -4.36
C LYS A 38 -6.55 -9.07 -4.89
N GLN A 39 -5.41 -8.96 -5.57
CA GLN A 39 -5.00 -7.72 -6.24
C GLN A 39 -5.80 -7.46 -7.52
N GLN A 40 -6.11 -8.51 -8.28
CA GLN A 40 -6.96 -8.42 -9.47
C GLN A 40 -8.43 -8.17 -9.11
N ASP A 41 -8.92 -8.62 -7.96
CA ASP A 41 -10.29 -8.34 -7.48
C ASP A 41 -10.42 -6.87 -7.04
N ALA A 42 -9.40 -6.30 -6.38
CA ALA A 42 -9.36 -4.87 -6.09
C ALA A 42 -9.29 -4.02 -7.37
N LEU A 43 -8.51 -4.44 -8.37
CA LEU A 43 -8.39 -3.78 -9.68
C LEU A 43 -9.60 -4.03 -10.61
N SER A 44 -10.29 -5.17 -10.49
CA SER A 44 -11.46 -5.52 -11.30
C SER A 44 -12.72 -4.84 -10.76
N MET A 45 -12.88 -4.69 -9.44
CA MET A 45 -13.93 -3.85 -8.86
C MET A 45 -13.76 -2.36 -9.20
N LEU A 46 -12.52 -1.91 -9.45
CA LEU A 46 -12.23 -0.56 -9.95
C LEU A 46 -12.52 -0.41 -11.46
N LYS A 47 -12.42 -1.48 -12.25
CA LYS A 47 -12.68 -1.47 -13.71
C LYS A 47 -14.13 -1.80 -14.07
N SER A 48 -14.84 -2.60 -13.26
CA SER A 48 -16.21 -3.04 -13.52
C SER A 48 -17.27 -1.97 -13.27
N LYS A 49 -16.89 -0.81 -12.71
CA LYS A 49 -17.74 0.40 -12.70
C LYS A 49 -17.70 1.18 -14.02
N GLY A 50 -16.99 0.70 -15.04
CA GLY A 50 -16.90 1.33 -16.36
C GLY A 50 -17.63 0.56 -17.48
N SER A 51 -18.95 0.66 -17.55
CA SER A 51 -19.78 0.53 -18.77
C SER A 51 -21.26 0.47 -18.37
N LYS A 52 -22.23 1.12 -19.01
CA LYS A 52 -22.35 2.07 -20.13
C LYS A 52 -23.80 2.55 -19.99
N ASP A 53 -24.06 3.85 -19.98
CA ASP A 53 -25.32 4.41 -20.45
C ASP A 53 -25.08 5.81 -21.01
N ASN A 54 -25.52 6.03 -22.25
CA ASN A 54 -25.29 7.22 -23.06
C ASN A 54 -26.02 8.44 -22.47
N ILE A 55 -25.33 9.32 -21.75
CA ILE A 55 -25.81 10.69 -21.49
C ILE A 55 -24.63 11.68 -21.54
N ARG A 56 -24.88 12.79 -22.24
CA ARG A 56 -24.08 14.01 -22.49
C ARG A 56 -22.97 14.37 -21.47
N PRO A 57 -21.91 15.08 -21.91
CA PRO A 57 -20.77 15.45 -21.07
C PRO A 57 -21.25 16.39 -19.96
N THR A 58 -21.47 15.85 -18.77
CA THR A 58 -21.96 16.60 -17.63
C THR A 58 -21.09 16.24 -16.44
N VAL A 59 -20.06 17.06 -16.21
CA VAL A 59 -19.50 17.46 -14.91
C VAL A 59 -19.95 16.59 -13.72
N LYS A 60 -19.44 15.36 -13.63
CA LYS A 60 -19.55 14.48 -12.44
C LYS A 60 -18.39 13.50 -12.46
N ILE A 61 -17.20 14.03 -12.26
CA ILE A 61 -16.06 13.22 -11.88
C ILE A 61 -15.65 13.85 -10.56
N GLU A 62 -15.49 13.05 -9.49
CA GLU A 62 -14.74 13.41 -8.26
C GLU A 62 -15.46 13.83 -6.97
N HIS A 63 -16.77 13.61 -6.85
CA HIS A 63 -17.42 13.59 -5.52
C HIS A 63 -17.40 12.19 -4.87
N ASP A 64 -16.83 11.19 -5.55
CA ASP A 64 -17.09 9.79 -5.26
C ASP A 64 -16.19 9.20 -4.16
N PHE A 65 -14.92 9.57 -4.01
CA PHE A 65 -14.10 8.92 -2.98
C PHE A 65 -14.52 9.34 -1.57
N VAL A 66 -14.70 10.62 -1.30
CA VAL A 66 -15.12 11.11 0.03
C VAL A 66 -16.53 10.62 0.39
N GLU A 67 -17.45 10.59 -0.58
CA GLU A 67 -18.81 10.08 -0.36
C GLU A 67 -18.87 8.55 -0.24
N GLN A 68 -18.04 7.82 -1.00
CA GLN A 68 -17.94 6.35 -0.91
C GLN A 68 -17.05 5.89 0.25
N ASN A 69 -16.27 6.79 0.85
CA ASN A 69 -15.38 6.50 1.97
C ASN A 69 -15.57 7.52 3.12
N LYS A 70 -16.82 7.73 3.57
CA LYS A 70 -17.13 8.70 4.64
C LYS A 70 -16.40 8.41 5.94
N GLY A 71 -16.16 7.14 6.27
CA GLY A 71 -15.40 6.73 7.44
C GLY A 71 -13.91 7.00 7.27
N PHE A 72 -13.36 6.87 6.06
CA PHE A 72 -11.99 7.31 5.77
C PHE A 72 -11.87 8.84 5.83
N ALA A 73 -12.81 9.54 5.20
CA ALA A 73 -12.81 11.00 5.09
C ALA A 73 -13.11 11.71 6.42
N SER A 74 -13.84 11.10 7.36
CA SER A 74 -14.01 11.65 8.70
C SER A 74 -12.69 11.74 9.47
N HIS A 75 -11.68 10.98 9.04
CA HIS A 75 -10.33 10.99 9.57
C HIS A 75 -9.37 11.85 8.71
N ALA A 76 -9.91 12.68 7.80
CA ALA A 76 -9.12 13.52 6.89
C ALA A 76 -8.33 14.63 7.60
N LEU A 77 -8.64 14.95 8.86
CA LEU A 77 -7.88 15.93 9.62
C LEU A 77 -6.46 15.44 9.88
N THR A 78 -5.50 16.05 9.20
CA THR A 78 -4.07 15.93 9.50
C THR A 78 -3.63 17.22 10.19
N LYS A 79 -3.11 17.10 11.41
CA LYS A 79 -2.42 18.18 12.07
C LYS A 79 -1.03 18.29 11.45
N ILE A 80 -0.74 19.44 10.88
CA ILE A 80 0.56 19.72 10.25
C ILE A 80 1.28 20.70 11.18
N ASP A 81 2.54 20.44 11.49
CA ASP A 81 3.34 21.36 12.29
C ASP A 81 3.46 22.73 11.58
N THR A 82 3.49 23.83 12.31
CA THR A 82 3.48 25.18 11.73
C THR A 82 4.73 25.49 10.92
N SER A 83 5.85 24.81 11.19
CA SER A 83 7.08 24.92 10.40
C SER A 83 7.06 24.05 9.13
N THR A 84 6.06 23.17 9.01
CA THR A 84 5.98 22.21 7.92
C THR A 84 5.35 22.83 6.68
N ARG A 85 6.13 22.87 5.61
CA ARG A 85 5.66 23.35 4.30
C ARG A 85 4.78 22.29 3.65
N THR A 86 3.59 22.72 3.23
CA THR A 86 2.69 21.94 2.38
C THR A 86 2.90 22.36 0.93
N GLU A 87 2.97 21.39 0.02
CA GLU A 87 3.04 21.61 -1.42
C GLU A 87 1.84 20.94 -2.10
N ALA A 88 1.46 21.45 -3.27
CA ALA A 88 0.43 20.84 -4.11
C ALA A 88 1.07 20.45 -5.44
N LEU A 89 1.01 19.16 -5.79
CA LEU A 89 1.53 18.64 -7.05
C LEU A 89 0.47 17.81 -7.77
N PRO A 90 0.45 17.80 -9.11
CA PRO A 90 -0.34 16.85 -9.87
C PRO A 90 -0.06 15.42 -9.40
N TYR A 91 -1.09 14.58 -9.38
CA TYR A 91 -0.94 13.19 -8.95
C TYR A 91 -1.43 12.18 -9.97
N LYS A 92 -0.86 10.98 -9.90
CA LYS A 92 -1.23 9.84 -10.72
C LYS A 92 -1.70 8.68 -9.85
N GLY A 93 -2.87 8.12 -10.20
CA GLY A 93 -3.47 7.03 -9.44
C GLY A 93 -4.02 7.50 -8.09
N PHE A 94 -4.16 6.59 -7.13
CA PHE A 94 -4.64 6.93 -5.78
C PHE A 94 -3.45 7.06 -4.83
N CYS A 95 -3.35 8.19 -4.11
CA CYS A 95 -2.28 8.42 -3.13
C CYS A 95 -2.76 9.06 -1.82
N HIS A 96 -4.07 9.19 -1.61
CA HIS A 96 -4.62 9.87 -0.45
C HIS A 96 -4.24 9.16 0.87
N LYS A 97 -3.59 9.89 1.79
CA LYS A 97 -3.06 9.37 3.07
C LYS A 97 -2.06 8.21 2.89
N MET A 98 -1.18 8.35 1.90
CA MET A 98 -0.13 7.38 1.57
C MET A 98 1.23 8.07 1.45
N GLY A 99 2.30 7.29 1.53
CA GLY A 99 3.61 7.70 1.03
C GLY A 99 3.56 7.91 -0.48
N VAL A 100 4.31 8.89 -0.99
CA VAL A 100 4.40 9.15 -2.43
C VAL A 100 5.83 9.30 -2.89
N LYS A 101 6.07 8.95 -4.15
CA LYS A 101 7.31 9.20 -4.88
C LYS A 101 7.10 10.26 -5.96
N LEU A 102 8.18 10.91 -6.36
CA LEU A 102 8.14 11.87 -7.47
C LEU A 102 8.18 11.12 -8.80
N VAL A 103 7.31 11.51 -9.74
CA VAL A 103 7.23 10.94 -11.08
C VAL A 103 7.22 12.09 -12.08
N GLY A 104 8.11 12.01 -13.06
CA GLY A 104 8.19 13.02 -14.11
C GLY A 104 9.55 12.99 -14.77
N ASP A 105 9.56 13.12 -16.09
CA ASP A 105 10.78 13.27 -16.87
C ASP A 105 11.16 14.75 -16.98
N THR A 106 12.39 15.03 -17.38
CA THR A 106 12.98 16.39 -17.50
C THR A 106 12.16 17.40 -18.33
N ASN A 107 11.15 16.95 -19.08
CA ASN A 107 10.26 17.76 -19.94
C ASN A 107 8.79 17.84 -19.47
N TYR A 108 8.39 17.16 -18.39
CA TYR A 108 7.02 17.15 -17.87
C TYR A 108 6.91 17.83 -16.50
N GLU A 109 5.75 18.40 -16.20
CA GLU A 109 5.44 18.90 -14.85
C GLU A 109 5.64 17.78 -13.82
N LYS A 110 6.33 18.08 -12.72
CA LYS A 110 6.57 17.15 -11.62
C LYS A 110 5.24 16.64 -11.08
N GLN A 111 5.08 15.33 -11.01
CA GLN A 111 3.90 14.67 -10.45
C GLN A 111 4.29 13.78 -9.28
N VAL A 112 3.29 13.30 -8.55
CA VAL A 112 3.46 12.30 -7.50
C VAL A 112 2.58 11.08 -7.74
N GLU A 113 3.09 9.91 -7.37
CA GLU A 113 2.30 8.68 -7.33
C GLU A 113 2.58 7.92 -6.03
N ALA A 114 1.71 6.97 -5.66
CA ALA A 114 1.91 6.15 -4.48
C ALA A 114 3.28 5.45 -4.52
N GLY A 115 4.04 5.57 -3.44
CA GLY A 115 5.44 5.15 -3.39
C GLY A 115 5.99 5.14 -1.99
N GLY A 116 7.08 4.41 -1.78
CA GLY A 116 7.78 4.38 -0.51
C GLY A 116 9.09 3.63 -0.63
N GLY A 117 9.59 3.09 0.48
CA GLY A 117 10.93 2.52 0.53
C GLY A 117 11.98 3.60 0.24
N ASP A 118 12.92 3.26 -0.64
CA ASP A 118 14.01 4.16 -1.05
C ASP A 118 13.51 5.32 -1.94
N ASP A 119 12.36 5.16 -2.60
CA ASP A 119 11.76 6.15 -3.48
C ASP A 119 10.79 7.11 -2.75
N LEU A 120 10.64 6.98 -1.43
CA LEU A 120 9.74 7.86 -0.68
C LEU A 120 10.18 9.32 -0.83
N TYR A 121 9.36 10.15 -1.45
CA TYR A 121 9.62 11.56 -1.65
C TYR A 121 9.04 12.42 -0.53
N VAL A 122 7.78 12.17 -0.15
CA VAL A 122 6.98 12.86 0.88
C VAL A 122 5.73 12.01 1.20
N VAL A 123 4.85 12.49 2.08
CA VAL A 123 3.53 11.87 2.29
C VAL A 123 2.43 12.74 1.69
N CYS A 124 1.39 12.11 1.14
CA CYS A 124 0.18 12.80 0.68
C CYS A 124 -0.86 12.81 1.80
N VAL A 125 -1.27 14.00 2.24
CA VAL A 125 -2.24 14.19 3.33
C VAL A 125 -3.65 14.42 2.80
N ASN A 126 -3.78 14.92 1.58
CA ASN A 126 -5.06 15.10 0.94
C ASN A 126 -4.93 15.03 -0.59
N VAL A 127 -6.02 14.66 -1.27
CA VAL A 127 -6.13 14.84 -2.71
C VAL A 127 -7.31 15.75 -2.96
N ASP A 128 -7.10 16.76 -3.80
CA ASP A 128 -8.18 17.46 -4.46
C ASP A 128 -8.34 16.80 -5.82
N GLU A 129 -9.38 15.99 -5.89
CA GLU A 129 -9.71 15.27 -7.08
C GLU A 129 -10.08 16.27 -8.20
N TYR A 130 -10.95 17.26 -7.95
CA TYR A 130 -11.46 18.20 -8.97
C TYR A 130 -10.35 18.93 -9.74
N VAL A 131 -9.32 19.42 -9.06
CA VAL A 131 -8.15 20.05 -9.72
C VAL A 131 -6.99 19.08 -9.99
N LYS A 132 -7.15 17.80 -9.66
CA LYS A 132 -6.14 16.74 -9.84
C LYS A 132 -4.82 17.00 -9.13
N VAL A 133 -4.85 17.58 -7.92
CA VAL A 133 -3.64 17.83 -7.11
C VAL A 133 -3.63 17.04 -5.80
N ALA A 134 -2.45 16.57 -5.42
CA ALA A 134 -2.18 15.99 -4.12
C ALA A 134 -1.52 17.05 -3.24
N HIS A 135 -2.10 17.25 -2.06
CA HIS A 135 -1.48 18.01 -0.99
C HIS A 135 -0.49 17.11 -0.27
N ILE A 136 0.78 17.50 -0.30
CA ILE A 136 1.90 16.72 0.18
C ILE A 136 2.65 17.45 1.30
N VAL A 137 3.24 16.65 2.20
CA VAL A 137 3.92 17.11 3.40
C VAL A 137 5.25 16.36 3.55
N ARG A 138 6.35 17.10 3.78
CA ARG A 138 7.71 16.54 3.88
C ARG A 138 8.15 16.25 5.31
N THR A 139 7.69 17.04 6.28
CA THR A 139 8.19 17.03 7.66
C THR A 139 7.11 16.53 8.61
N VAL A 140 6.87 17.19 9.74
CA VAL A 140 6.08 16.61 10.83
C VAL A 140 4.58 16.76 10.59
N CYS A 141 3.86 15.65 10.67
CA CYS A 141 2.41 15.68 10.68
C CYS A 141 1.80 14.52 11.48
N GLN A 142 0.66 14.76 12.12
CA GLN A 142 -0.11 13.74 12.80
C GLN A 142 -1.45 13.55 12.08
N GLY A 143 -1.81 12.32 11.76
CA GLY A 143 -3.08 12.02 11.11
C GLY A 143 -3.28 10.55 10.81
N HIS A 144 -4.38 10.22 10.13
CA HIS A 144 -4.72 8.85 9.79
C HIS A 144 -4.19 8.47 8.41
N PHE A 145 -3.48 7.35 8.34
CA PHE A 145 -2.84 6.86 7.13
C PHE A 145 -3.16 5.41 6.84
N VAL A 146 -3.08 5.02 5.56
CA VAL A 146 -3.36 3.65 5.10
C VAL A 146 -2.26 2.71 5.59
N CYS A 147 -2.66 1.57 6.13
CA CYS A 147 -1.75 0.50 6.55
C CYS A 147 -2.15 -0.88 6.03
N ALA A 148 -1.20 -1.81 6.05
CA ALA A 148 -1.36 -3.11 5.40
C ALA A 148 -2.31 -4.06 6.13
N ASN A 149 -2.46 -3.95 7.45
CA ASN A 149 -3.24 -4.87 8.27
C ASN A 149 -3.62 -4.27 9.63
N ASN A 150 -4.41 -5.02 10.39
CA ASN A 150 -4.85 -4.68 11.74
C ASN A 150 -3.85 -5.05 12.86
N ASN A 151 -2.61 -5.41 12.51
CA ASN A 151 -1.59 -5.87 13.47
C ASN A 151 -0.64 -4.73 13.92
N ILE A 152 -0.99 -3.48 13.66
CA ILE A 152 -0.22 -2.32 14.13
C ILE A 152 -0.79 -1.87 15.47
N LYS A 153 0.09 -1.73 16.46
CA LYS A 153 -0.24 -1.30 17.82
C LYS A 153 0.31 0.08 18.12
N ALA A 154 -0.32 0.78 19.05
CA ALA A 154 0.20 2.04 19.56
C ALA A 154 1.67 1.90 19.99
N GLY A 155 2.51 2.85 19.60
CA GLY A 155 3.96 2.85 19.83
C GLY A 155 4.78 2.11 18.78
N ASP A 156 4.15 1.35 17.87
CA ASP A 156 4.88 0.67 16.79
C ASP A 156 5.56 1.67 15.85
N LYS A 157 6.79 1.34 15.47
CA LYS A 157 7.56 2.06 14.46
C LYS A 157 7.14 1.59 13.08
N LEU A 158 6.86 2.53 12.18
CA LEU A 158 6.27 2.25 10.87
C LEU A 158 7.13 2.79 9.73
N VAL A 159 7.04 2.14 8.58
CA VAL A 159 7.67 2.54 7.33
C VAL A 159 6.67 2.53 6.19
N PHE A 160 6.77 3.49 5.27
CA PHE A 160 6.08 3.43 3.99
C PHE A 160 6.85 2.50 3.06
N GLN A 161 6.22 1.45 2.57
CA GLN A 161 6.79 0.53 1.57
C GLN A 161 6.53 1.01 0.13
N ASP A 162 6.99 0.28 -0.88
CA ASP A 162 6.94 0.60 -2.32
C ASP A 162 5.60 1.12 -2.87
N LYS A 163 4.49 0.86 -2.18
CA LYS A 163 3.14 1.31 -2.57
C LYS A 163 2.62 2.48 -1.72
N GLY A 164 3.44 3.08 -0.87
CA GLY A 164 3.02 4.14 0.04
C GLY A 164 2.12 3.68 1.18
N ILE A 165 2.05 2.37 1.44
CA ILE A 165 1.27 1.78 2.54
C ILE A 165 2.18 1.62 3.75
N LEU A 166 1.65 1.94 4.93
CA LEU A 166 2.37 1.73 6.19
C LEU A 166 2.43 0.26 6.58
N GLU A 167 3.63 -0.16 6.96
CA GLU A 167 3.91 -1.45 7.58
C GLU A 167 4.77 -1.26 8.82
N LYS A 168 4.74 -2.26 9.70
CA LYS A 168 5.60 -2.30 10.88
C LYS A 168 7.06 -2.43 10.45
N ALA A 169 7.90 -1.56 10.99
CA ALA A 169 9.33 -1.59 10.75
C ALA A 169 9.93 -2.86 11.37
N VAL A 170 10.68 -3.60 10.56
CA VAL A 170 11.42 -4.80 10.96
C VAL A 170 12.91 -4.47 11.05
N LYS A 171 13.53 -4.68 12.22
CA LYS A 171 14.95 -4.35 12.48
C LYS A 171 15.94 -4.94 11.48
N SER A 172 15.69 -6.16 11.00
CA SER A 172 16.57 -6.82 10.03
C SER A 172 16.48 -6.24 8.61
N LYS A 173 15.47 -5.43 8.33
CA LYS A 173 15.20 -4.85 7.00
C LYS A 173 15.30 -3.33 6.96
N HIS A 174 15.04 -2.67 8.08
CA HIS A 174 14.95 -1.21 8.14
C HIS A 174 15.87 -0.66 9.21
N THR A 175 16.71 0.29 8.83
CA THR A 175 17.59 1.04 9.75
C THR A 175 16.89 2.23 10.38
N TYR A 176 15.71 2.60 9.87
CA TYR A 176 14.97 3.79 10.27
C TYR A 176 13.45 3.59 10.16
N ALA A 177 12.69 4.43 10.86
CA ALA A 177 11.22 4.46 10.78
C ALA A 177 10.71 5.85 10.39
N HIS A 178 9.70 5.89 9.53
CA HIS A 178 9.10 7.13 9.05
C HIS A 178 8.11 7.72 10.06
N ALA A 179 7.42 6.86 10.79
CA ALA A 179 6.34 7.26 11.67
C ALA A 179 6.27 6.38 12.92
N THR A 180 5.53 6.85 13.93
CA THR A 180 5.14 6.05 15.08
C THR A 180 3.62 5.99 15.16
N ALA A 181 3.06 4.81 15.39
CA ALA A 181 1.63 4.64 15.61
C ALA A 181 1.21 5.32 16.92
N VAL A 182 0.24 6.22 16.86
CA VAL A 182 -0.35 6.88 18.04
C VAL A 182 -1.41 5.97 18.67
N LYS A 183 -2.11 5.19 17.84
CA LYS A 183 -3.17 4.26 18.24
C LYS A 183 -3.02 2.93 17.50
N ASP A 184 -3.78 1.93 17.96
CA ASP A 184 -3.96 0.68 17.24
C ASP A 184 -4.59 0.92 15.87
N SER A 185 -4.20 0.13 14.88
CA SER A 185 -4.85 0.14 13.57
C SER A 185 -6.30 -0.32 13.68
N PHE A 186 -7.14 0.26 12.83
CA PHE A 186 -8.55 -0.07 12.70
C PHE A 186 -8.91 -0.34 11.24
N GLU A 187 -10.00 -1.07 11.03
CA GLU A 187 -10.57 -1.27 9.70
C GLU A 187 -11.52 -0.12 9.38
N PHE A 188 -11.45 0.43 8.17
CA PHE A 188 -12.40 1.45 7.76
C PHE A 188 -13.78 0.83 7.58
N SER A 189 -14.79 1.41 8.22
CA SER A 189 -16.15 0.86 8.27
C SER A 189 -16.86 0.81 6.93
N ASP A 190 -16.44 1.64 5.98
CA ASP A 190 -16.96 1.76 4.63
C ASP A 190 -16.30 0.79 3.63
N LYS A 191 -15.13 0.22 3.95
CA LYS A 191 -14.43 -0.74 3.09
C LYS A 191 -13.71 -1.82 3.89
N LYS A 192 -14.29 -3.02 3.85
CA LYS A 192 -13.66 -4.23 4.41
C LYS A 192 -12.31 -4.52 3.75
N GLY A 193 -11.34 -4.90 4.57
CA GLY A 193 -9.98 -5.22 4.16
C GLY A 193 -9.06 -4.00 3.95
N ILE A 194 -9.53 -2.78 4.21
CA ILE A 194 -8.68 -1.59 4.21
C ILE A 194 -8.50 -1.11 5.66
N TYR A 195 -7.25 -0.89 6.05
CA TYR A 195 -6.90 -0.53 7.41
C TYR A 195 -6.28 0.87 7.48
N GLY A 196 -6.62 1.57 8.55
CA GLY A 196 -6.11 2.87 8.91
C GLY A 196 -5.36 2.82 10.22
N VAL A 197 -4.39 3.71 10.39
CA VAL A 197 -3.71 3.93 11.67
C VAL A 197 -3.46 5.41 11.85
N GLU A 198 -3.70 5.90 13.06
CA GLU A 198 -3.27 7.25 13.44
C GLU A 198 -1.77 7.22 13.71
N ILE A 199 -1.02 8.08 13.01
CA ILE A 199 0.43 8.16 13.12
C ILE A 199 0.88 9.55 13.50
N ASP A 200 2.04 9.60 14.11
CA ASP A 200 2.91 10.75 14.22
C ASP A 200 4.08 10.55 13.25
N PHE A 201 4.07 11.30 12.14
CA PHE A 201 5.08 11.25 11.09
C PHE A 201 6.19 12.24 11.42
N HIS A 202 7.43 11.77 11.49
CA HIS A 202 8.59 12.54 11.95
C HIS A 202 9.37 13.20 10.79
N GLY A 203 8.88 13.06 9.56
CA GLY A 203 9.61 13.47 8.36
C GLY A 203 10.75 12.50 8.01
N PHE A 204 11.67 12.95 7.15
CA PHE A 204 12.85 12.17 6.74
C PHE A 204 13.95 12.08 7.82
N VAL A 205 13.79 12.81 8.94
CA VAL A 205 14.64 12.67 10.11
C VAL A 205 14.08 11.55 10.97
N ALA A 206 14.49 10.33 10.66
CA ALA A 206 13.82 9.16 11.17
C ALA A 206 14.27 8.75 12.59
N PRO A 207 13.35 8.38 13.50
CA PRO A 207 13.71 7.65 14.71
C PRO A 207 14.34 6.29 14.36
N LYS A 208 15.45 5.98 15.03
CA LYS A 208 16.13 4.68 14.89
C LYS A 208 15.22 3.56 15.38
N VAL A 209 15.24 2.43 14.69
CA VAL A 209 14.57 1.20 15.13
C VAL A 209 15.44 0.54 16.20
N ASN A 210 15.32 0.99 17.45
CA ASN A 210 16.07 0.45 18.60
C ASN A 210 15.63 -0.97 18.95
#